data_AF-A0A927WPK1-F1
#
_entry.id   AF-A0A927WPK1-F1
#
_cell.length_a   1.000
_cell.length_b   1.000
_cell.length_c   1.000
_cell.angle_alpha   90.00
_cell.angle_beta   90.00
_cell.angle_gamma   90.00
#
_symmetry.space_group_name_H-M   'P 1'
#
loop_
_entity.id
_entity.type
_entity.pdbx_description
1 polymer ?
#
loop_
_entity_poly.entity_id
_entity_poly.type
_entity_poly.pdbx_seq_one_letter_code
_entity_poly.pdbx_strand_id
1 'polypeptide(L)'
;MRPPRDMDIIEIELTNACVHRCSNCTRFCGHHAKPFFMSFETFKRAVDSMQGFCGTLSLMGGEPTLHPEFERFARYLHEQLPEEKRKKNNPLIYPQRDFMRAIGVQNICNMQHFPTSTGGSKTCVDGAGTFSSMGVSYMKNYEVIQDTLKFEGLNDHSNAMYHQPILISRKEMGISDEAWREIRDNCWINMQWSASITPKGAFFCEIAGALDMLFDGPGGLPIEQGWWQRDIEEFGEQLQWCEICGMALQTYSRDANEERDDISPRLHSMLKEAGSKKIGTGHLNIIRITEGKIAPESRKTAVGYRRDFYSSSYSSRYTATSSAIFPKGFDIYHLAAGEHMGRVLYKALEKSMEGHYVVLCYGNRNFTEEDQQLWGQYVINPGTLHWAEDESGFVALLHKDALSLRQMGMDGVLACWNMQDLVSRWIPGKAVDFDNALSYELKGLTVEKGVRLIQYGAGNNGEVLLRELLTQSADVVAVVDSDVGKQGQDFCGFHIQSPAILHERNCDYDKVLIASTDYYDEIRADLLREGISEEKIYDNETLWS
;
A
#
# COMPACT_ATOMS: atom_id res chain seq x y z
N MET A 1 10.15 21.29 9.02
CA MET A 1 9.66 19.91 9.23
C MET A 1 8.18 19.95 9.55
N ARG A 2 7.41 18.99 9.02
CA ARG A 2 5.99 18.77 9.28
C ARG A 2 5.82 17.96 10.58
N PRO A 3 5.01 18.39 11.55
CA PRO A 3 4.73 17.63 12.77
C PRO A 3 3.81 16.43 12.49
N PRO A 4 3.80 15.37 13.32
CA PRO A 4 3.02 14.15 13.06
C PRO A 4 1.52 14.38 12.87
N ARG A 5 0.89 15.32 13.60
CA ARG A 5 -0.52 15.71 13.42
C ARG A 5 -0.88 16.10 11.99
N ASP A 6 0.08 16.69 11.29
CA ASP A 6 -0.12 17.14 9.94
C ASP A 6 0.18 16.04 8.95
N MET A 7 0.91 14.97 9.28
CA MET A 7 1.27 13.91 8.33
C MET A 7 0.06 13.13 7.80
N ASP A 8 0.18 12.62 6.58
CA ASP A 8 -0.90 11.87 5.90
C ASP A 8 -1.10 10.49 6.51
N ILE A 9 -0.02 9.93 7.04
CA ILE A 9 0.04 8.58 7.57
C ILE A 9 0.98 8.48 8.77
N ILE A 10 0.60 7.65 9.73
CA ILE A 10 1.40 7.25 10.88
C ILE A 10 1.47 5.72 10.89
N GLU A 11 2.68 5.19 11.02
CA GLU A 11 2.96 3.77 10.92
C GLU A 11 3.08 3.11 12.29
N ILE A 12 2.44 1.96 12.48
CA ILE A 12 2.70 1.06 13.61
C ILE A 12 3.55 -0.09 13.10
N GLU A 13 4.81 -0.13 13.52
CA GLU A 13 5.77 -1.14 13.06
C GLU A 13 5.54 -2.46 13.81
N LEU A 14 4.94 -3.44 13.15
CA LEU A 14 4.61 -4.74 13.74
C LEU A 14 5.81 -5.67 13.85
N THR A 15 6.74 -5.57 12.89
CA THR A 15 7.95 -6.39 12.82
C THR A 15 8.96 -5.75 11.88
N ASN A 16 10.26 -6.01 12.03
CA ASN A 16 11.28 -5.72 11.00
C ASN A 16 11.74 -7.00 10.27
N ALA A 17 10.99 -8.11 10.40
CA ALA A 17 11.18 -9.30 9.58
C ALA A 17 10.63 -9.04 8.18
N CYS A 18 11.35 -9.47 7.14
CA CYS A 18 10.89 -9.40 5.76
C CYS A 18 11.52 -10.55 4.97
N VAL A 19 10.86 -10.96 3.88
CA VAL A 19 11.40 -11.94 2.93
C VAL A 19 12.44 -11.31 1.99
N HIS A 20 12.48 -9.98 1.90
CA HIS A 20 13.43 -9.22 1.10
C HIS A 20 14.52 -8.57 1.96
N ARG A 21 15.65 -8.25 1.32
CA ARG A 21 16.76 -7.48 1.93
C ARG A 21 17.16 -6.30 1.05
N CYS A 22 16.13 -5.61 0.54
CA CYS A 22 16.24 -4.51 -0.41
C CYS A 22 17.40 -3.55 -0.11
N SER A 23 18.09 -3.12 -1.16
CA SER A 23 19.08 -2.03 -1.08
C SER A 23 18.46 -0.82 -0.40
N ASN A 24 19.14 -0.27 0.61
CA ASN A 24 18.78 0.97 1.28
C ASN A 24 17.34 0.97 1.84
N CYS A 25 16.87 -0.17 2.34
CA CYS A 25 15.54 -0.31 2.95
C CYS A 25 15.37 0.61 4.17
N THR A 26 14.25 1.34 4.26
CA THR A 26 13.96 2.26 5.39
C THR A 26 13.86 1.55 6.75
N ARG A 27 13.55 0.25 6.74
CA ARG A 27 13.50 -0.61 7.94
C ARG A 27 14.81 -1.38 8.19
N PHE A 28 15.81 -1.23 7.32
CA PHE A 28 17.09 -1.94 7.39
C PHE A 28 16.96 -3.47 7.42
N CYS A 29 15.97 -4.00 6.69
CA CYS A 29 15.75 -5.45 6.56
C CYS A 29 17.03 -6.15 6.07
N GLY A 30 17.42 -7.22 6.77
CA GLY A 30 18.67 -7.94 6.53
C GLY A 30 19.87 -7.47 7.37
N HIS A 31 19.86 -6.27 7.96
CA HIS A 31 20.88 -5.87 8.93
C HIS A 31 20.64 -6.47 10.32
N HIS A 32 19.38 -6.55 10.75
CA HIS A 32 19.00 -6.93 12.10
C HIS A 32 19.47 -8.34 12.50
N ALA A 33 20.17 -8.43 13.65
CA ALA A 33 20.61 -9.70 14.22
C ALA A 33 19.43 -10.62 14.58
N LYS A 34 18.37 -10.03 15.15
CA LYS A 34 17.12 -10.73 15.45
C LYS A 34 15.94 -9.80 15.12
N PRO A 35 14.99 -10.22 14.28
CA PRO A 35 13.78 -9.44 14.08
C PRO A 35 12.94 -9.35 15.35
N PHE A 36 12.21 -8.24 15.52
CA PHE A 36 11.21 -8.11 16.56
C PHE A 36 9.82 -8.49 16.05
N PHE A 37 8.92 -8.83 16.96
CA PHE A 37 7.50 -8.99 16.73
C PHE A 37 6.79 -8.25 17.86
N MET A 38 6.02 -7.20 17.54
CA MET A 38 5.38 -6.32 18.51
C MET A 38 4.39 -7.12 19.38
N SER A 39 4.37 -6.85 20.70
CA SER A 39 3.37 -7.48 21.57
C SER A 39 2.00 -6.83 21.38
N PHE A 40 0.94 -7.60 21.61
CA PHE A 40 -0.43 -7.07 21.56
C PHE A 40 -0.69 -5.94 22.55
N GLU A 41 -0.10 -5.98 23.75
CA GLU A 41 -0.25 -4.89 24.71
C GLU A 41 0.37 -3.57 24.24
N THR A 42 1.54 -3.63 23.59
CA THR A 42 2.16 -2.44 23.01
C THR A 42 1.37 -1.95 21.81
N PHE A 43 0.90 -2.86 20.96
CA PHE A 43 0.04 -2.52 19.83
C PHE A 43 -1.25 -1.81 20.27
N LYS A 44 -1.92 -2.32 21.32
CA LYS A 44 -3.11 -1.66 21.89
C LYS A 44 -2.80 -0.22 22.30
N ARG A 45 -1.73 -0.01 23.07
CA ARG A 45 -1.31 1.36 23.46
C ARG A 45 -1.06 2.25 22.24
N ALA A 46 -0.43 1.69 21.20
CA ALA A 46 -0.18 2.41 19.95
C ALA A 46 -1.50 2.89 19.33
N VAL A 47 -2.44 1.98 19.08
CA VAL A 47 -3.76 2.30 18.51
C VAL A 47 -4.54 3.27 19.42
N ASP A 48 -4.61 2.99 20.72
CA ASP A 48 -5.38 3.78 21.67
C ASP A 48 -4.84 5.22 21.80
N SER A 49 -3.52 5.44 21.61
CA SER A 49 -2.89 6.77 21.65
C SER A 49 -3.21 7.67 20.43
N MET A 50 -3.81 7.10 19.39
CA MET A 50 -4.09 7.77 18.12
C MET A 50 -5.51 8.32 18.03
N GLN A 51 -6.27 8.31 19.14
CA GLN A 51 -7.62 8.87 19.15
C GLN A 51 -7.60 10.33 18.67
N GLY A 52 -8.44 10.65 17.68
CA GLY A 52 -8.55 12.00 17.11
C GLY A 52 -7.56 12.33 16.00
N PHE A 53 -6.62 11.43 15.65
CA PHE A 53 -5.78 11.61 14.47
C PHE A 53 -6.64 11.52 13.19
N CYS A 54 -6.42 12.45 12.25
CA CYS A 54 -7.04 12.44 10.92
C CYS A 54 -5.99 12.03 9.89
N GLY A 55 -6.21 10.91 9.21
CA GLY A 55 -5.28 10.32 8.27
C GLY A 55 -5.17 8.80 8.43
N THR A 56 -4.22 8.20 7.73
CA THR A 56 -4.07 6.74 7.75
C THR A 56 -3.29 6.31 8.99
N LEU A 57 -3.85 5.40 9.79
CA LEU A 57 -3.10 4.65 10.80
C LEU A 57 -2.77 3.27 10.20
N SER A 58 -1.50 3.07 9.84
CA SER A 58 -1.10 1.95 8.99
C SER A 58 -0.25 0.92 9.73
N LEU A 59 -0.43 -0.35 9.36
CA LEU A 59 0.40 -1.46 9.78
C LEU A 59 1.61 -1.56 8.84
N MET A 60 2.81 -1.42 9.39
CA MET A 60 4.05 -1.45 8.61
C MET A 60 5.17 -2.15 9.41
N GLY A 61 6.40 -1.96 8.97
CA GLY A 61 7.58 -2.68 9.40
C GLY A 61 8.27 -3.25 8.16
N GLY A 62 8.92 -4.41 8.30
CA GLY A 62 9.41 -5.20 7.16
C GLY A 62 8.24 -5.70 6.30
N GLU A 63 7.83 -6.96 6.50
CA GLU A 63 6.57 -7.47 5.99
C GLU A 63 5.62 -7.67 7.19
N PRO A 64 4.67 -6.75 7.42
CA PRO A 64 3.81 -6.80 8.61
C PRO A 64 2.98 -8.08 8.67
N THR A 65 2.59 -8.66 7.53
CA THR A 65 1.78 -9.89 7.49
C THR A 65 2.53 -11.13 7.97
N LEU A 66 3.86 -11.07 8.14
CA LEU A 66 4.65 -12.12 8.81
C LEU A 66 4.41 -12.17 10.32
N HIS A 67 3.77 -11.16 10.91
CA HIS A 67 3.45 -11.19 12.33
C HIS A 67 2.44 -12.34 12.61
N PRO A 68 2.73 -13.27 13.57
CA PRO A 68 1.88 -14.43 13.83
C PRO A 68 0.43 -14.07 14.22
N GLU A 69 0.25 -12.90 14.84
CA GLU A 69 -1.04 -12.36 15.26
C GLU A 69 -1.57 -11.24 14.35
N PHE A 70 -1.14 -11.15 13.08
CA PHE A 70 -1.56 -10.07 12.18
C PHE A 70 -3.09 -9.91 12.10
N GLU A 71 -3.83 -11.01 11.93
CA GLU A 71 -5.30 -10.98 11.90
C GLU A 71 -5.90 -10.31 13.16
N ARG A 72 -5.32 -10.57 14.33
CA ARG A 72 -5.77 -9.98 15.60
C ARG A 72 -5.49 -8.47 15.65
N PHE A 73 -4.35 -8.03 15.14
CA PHE A 73 -4.00 -6.61 15.06
C PHE A 73 -4.90 -5.83 14.10
N ALA A 74 -5.09 -6.34 12.88
CA ALA A 74 -5.91 -5.69 11.87
C ALA A 74 -7.37 -5.50 12.35
N ARG A 75 -7.94 -6.54 12.98
CA ARG A 75 -9.29 -6.47 13.58
C ARG A 75 -9.35 -5.46 14.73
N TYR A 76 -8.39 -5.49 15.67
CA TYR A 76 -8.38 -4.55 16.79
C TYR A 76 -8.27 -3.10 16.31
N LEU A 77 -7.37 -2.81 15.36
CA LEU A 77 -7.24 -1.47 14.77
C LEU A 77 -8.57 -1.02 14.16
N HIS A 78 -9.20 -1.86 13.34
CA HIS A 78 -10.50 -1.55 12.75
C HIS A 78 -11.60 -1.30 13.80
N GLU A 79 -11.67 -2.13 14.84
CA GLU A 79 -12.66 -2.00 15.91
C GLU A 79 -12.48 -0.74 16.78
N GLN A 80 -11.24 -0.28 16.97
CA GLN A 80 -10.96 0.94 17.74
C GLN A 80 -11.18 2.22 16.95
N LEU A 81 -11.19 2.15 15.62
CA LEU A 81 -11.51 3.32 14.80
C LEU A 81 -12.98 3.75 14.96
N PRO A 82 -13.28 5.05 14.89
CA PRO A 82 -14.65 5.54 14.75
C PRO A 82 -15.36 4.92 13.54
N GLU A 83 -16.69 4.77 13.59
CA GLU A 83 -17.46 4.04 12.58
C GLU A 83 -17.30 4.62 11.17
N GLU A 84 -17.20 5.94 11.03
CA GLU A 84 -16.94 6.66 9.79
C GLU A 84 -15.55 6.35 9.19
N LYS A 85 -14.58 6.02 10.04
CA LYS A 85 -13.20 5.66 9.63
C LYS A 85 -13.05 4.16 9.33
N ARG A 86 -14.04 3.34 9.67
CA ARG A 86 -14.04 1.90 9.36
C ARG A 86 -14.35 1.64 7.90
N LYS A 87 -13.75 0.59 7.33
CA LYS A 87 -14.11 0.10 6.00
C LYS A 87 -15.54 -0.47 6.05
N LYS A 88 -16.45 0.10 5.27
CA LYS A 88 -17.87 -0.33 5.21
C LYS A 88 -18.18 -1.16 3.96
N ASN A 89 -17.56 -0.81 2.83
CA ASN A 89 -17.73 -1.50 1.56
C ASN A 89 -16.47 -2.27 1.22
N ASN A 90 -16.63 -3.50 0.73
CA ASN A 90 -15.54 -4.32 0.22
C ASN A 90 -15.89 -4.81 -1.19
N PRO A 91 -15.53 -4.06 -2.25
CA PRO A 91 -15.79 -4.50 -3.62
C PRO A 91 -14.87 -5.67 -4.04
N LEU A 92 -13.83 -6.00 -3.25
CA LEU A 92 -12.97 -7.18 -3.49
C LEU A 92 -13.56 -8.47 -2.90
N ILE A 93 -14.87 -8.50 -2.68
CA ILE A 93 -15.62 -9.77 -2.68
C ILE A 93 -15.79 -10.32 -4.10
N TYR A 94 -15.63 -9.47 -5.12
CA TYR A 94 -15.62 -9.91 -6.52
C TYR A 94 -14.19 -10.21 -6.96
N PRO A 95 -13.96 -11.24 -7.79
CA PRO A 95 -12.64 -11.58 -8.29
C PRO A 95 -12.03 -10.46 -9.13
N GLN A 96 -10.72 -10.23 -9.00
CA GLN A 96 -10.03 -9.13 -9.67
C GLN A 96 -9.03 -9.64 -10.71
N ARG A 97 -9.23 -9.26 -11.97
CA ARG A 97 -8.27 -9.53 -13.05
C ARG A 97 -7.08 -8.58 -12.99
N ASP A 98 -7.35 -7.30 -12.77
CA ASP A 98 -6.34 -6.25 -12.58
C ASP A 98 -6.34 -5.80 -11.11
N PHE A 99 -5.74 -6.64 -10.27
CA PHE A 99 -5.77 -6.45 -8.82
C PHE A 99 -5.11 -5.14 -8.37
N MET A 100 -3.96 -4.78 -8.95
CA MET A 100 -3.30 -3.53 -8.55
C MET A 100 -4.14 -2.32 -8.90
N ARG A 101 -4.76 -2.29 -10.09
CA ARG A 101 -5.70 -1.23 -10.41
C ARG A 101 -6.85 -1.17 -9.42
N ALA A 102 -7.45 -2.30 -9.07
CA ALA A 102 -8.56 -2.36 -8.11
C ALA A 102 -8.18 -1.75 -6.74
N ILE A 103 -6.98 -2.04 -6.25
CA ILE A 103 -6.42 -1.44 -5.03
C ILE A 103 -6.17 0.06 -5.20
N GLY A 104 -5.59 0.46 -6.34
CA GLY A 104 -5.37 1.87 -6.65
C GLY A 104 -6.68 2.67 -6.64
N VAL A 105 -7.69 2.18 -7.35
CA VAL A 105 -9.02 2.81 -7.40
C VAL A 105 -9.62 2.93 -6.00
N GLN A 106 -9.57 1.87 -5.18
CA GLN A 106 -10.05 1.94 -3.80
C GLN A 106 -9.29 2.94 -2.94
N ASN A 107 -7.96 2.96 -3.03
CA ASN A 107 -7.15 3.91 -2.27
C ASN A 107 -7.59 5.34 -2.59
N ILE A 108 -7.81 5.66 -3.88
CA ILE A 108 -8.24 7.01 -4.27
C ILE A 108 -9.71 7.27 -3.85
N CYS A 109 -10.64 6.31 -4.04
CA CYS A 109 -12.03 6.43 -3.56
C CYS A 109 -12.14 6.64 -2.04
N ASN A 110 -11.15 6.20 -1.27
CA ASN A 110 -11.12 6.34 0.18
C ASN A 110 -10.43 7.64 0.65
N MET A 111 -9.89 8.47 -0.25
CA MET A 111 -9.22 9.72 0.10
C MET A 111 -10.19 10.78 0.57
N GLN A 112 -9.74 11.59 1.54
CA GLN A 112 -10.45 12.73 2.09
C GLN A 112 -9.50 13.91 2.24
N HIS A 113 -10.04 15.12 2.22
CA HIS A 113 -9.29 16.37 2.32
C HIS A 113 -9.39 16.90 3.76
N PHE A 114 -8.24 17.21 4.35
CA PHE A 114 -8.15 17.70 5.73
C PHE A 114 -7.34 18.98 5.81
N PRO A 115 -7.75 19.98 6.62
CA PRO A 115 -6.90 21.14 6.88
C PRO A 115 -5.66 20.75 7.69
N THR A 116 -4.54 21.42 7.45
CA THR A 116 -3.29 21.27 8.22
C THR A 116 -3.12 22.41 9.24
N SER A 117 -2.35 22.15 10.30
CA SER A 117 -2.12 23.12 11.38
C SER A 117 -1.33 24.35 10.94
N THR A 118 -0.59 24.27 9.83
CA THR A 118 0.26 25.34 9.29
C THR A 118 -0.41 26.21 8.23
N GLY A 119 -1.70 26.01 7.94
CA GLY A 119 -2.41 26.75 6.90
C GLY A 119 -2.20 26.13 5.51
N GLY A 120 -3.00 25.12 5.21
CA GLY A 120 -3.05 24.36 3.96
C GLY A 120 -3.98 23.17 4.13
N SER A 121 -3.92 22.20 3.23
CA SER A 121 -4.65 20.94 3.31
C SER A 121 -3.77 19.73 3.03
N LYS A 122 -4.30 18.56 3.36
CA LYS A 122 -3.71 17.26 3.05
C LYS A 122 -4.80 16.32 2.52
N THR A 123 -4.46 15.51 1.53
CA THR A 123 -5.37 14.53 0.93
C THR A 123 -4.86 13.13 1.20
N CYS A 124 -5.58 12.38 2.03
CA CYS A 124 -5.16 11.05 2.46
C CYS A 124 -6.36 10.17 2.81
N VAL A 125 -6.15 8.85 2.92
CA VAL A 125 -7.18 7.94 3.40
C VAL A 125 -7.33 8.10 4.91
N ASP A 126 -8.56 8.26 5.39
CA ASP A 126 -8.84 8.32 6.83
C ASP A 126 -9.37 6.97 7.35
N GLY A 127 -8.49 6.26 8.08
CA GLY A 127 -8.76 4.93 8.61
C GLY A 127 -7.54 4.02 8.67
N ALA A 128 -7.79 2.71 8.75
CA ALA A 128 -6.75 1.70 8.87
C ALA A 128 -6.07 1.43 7.52
N GLY A 129 -4.75 1.24 7.52
CA GLY A 129 -3.99 0.85 6.33
C GLY A 129 -2.95 -0.23 6.58
N THR A 130 -2.29 -0.69 5.51
CA THR A 130 -1.06 -1.50 5.61
C THR A 130 -0.14 -1.25 4.42
N PHE A 131 1.15 -1.46 4.63
CA PHE A 131 2.11 -1.70 3.54
C PHE A 131 2.45 -3.19 3.46
N SER A 132 2.73 -3.71 2.27
CA SER A 132 3.02 -5.13 2.10
C SER A 132 3.87 -5.41 0.85
N SER A 133 4.76 -6.39 1.00
CA SER A 133 5.52 -7.05 -0.07
C SER A 133 4.74 -8.11 -0.84
N MET A 134 3.45 -8.28 -0.53
CA MET A 134 2.53 -9.18 -1.24
C MET A 134 2.96 -10.66 -1.29
N GLY A 135 3.73 -11.10 -0.30
CA GLY A 135 4.16 -12.50 -0.18
C GLY A 135 3.03 -13.46 0.20
N VAL A 136 3.37 -14.74 0.44
CA VAL A 136 2.40 -15.79 0.81
C VAL A 136 1.61 -15.43 2.08
N SER A 137 2.23 -14.74 3.04
CA SER A 137 1.59 -14.27 4.26
C SER A 137 0.51 -13.21 4.00
N TYR A 138 0.68 -12.39 2.98
CA TYR A 138 -0.35 -11.44 2.56
C TYR A 138 -1.58 -12.17 2.03
N MET A 139 -1.39 -13.18 1.17
CA MET A 139 -2.51 -14.00 0.67
C MET A 139 -3.24 -14.72 1.81
N LYS A 140 -2.49 -15.28 2.78
CA LYS A 140 -3.07 -15.89 3.99
C LYS A 140 -3.97 -14.93 4.78
N ASN A 141 -3.61 -13.65 4.80
CA ASN A 141 -4.36 -12.61 5.51
C ASN A 141 -5.27 -11.79 4.58
N TYR A 142 -5.42 -12.17 3.31
CA TYR A 142 -6.13 -11.38 2.30
C TYR A 142 -7.55 -11.05 2.76
N GLU A 143 -8.29 -12.04 3.26
CA GLU A 143 -9.66 -11.83 3.74
C GLU A 143 -9.73 -10.75 4.82
N VAL A 144 -8.91 -10.83 5.87
CA VAL A 144 -8.95 -9.84 6.96
C VAL A 144 -8.47 -8.46 6.48
N ILE A 145 -7.46 -8.40 5.61
CA ILE A 145 -6.98 -7.15 5.00
C ILE A 145 -8.14 -6.47 4.28
N GLN A 146 -8.82 -7.21 3.40
CA GLN A 146 -9.92 -6.67 2.62
C GLN A 146 -11.15 -6.30 3.46
N ASP A 147 -11.39 -6.99 4.58
CA ASP A 147 -12.48 -6.66 5.49
C ASP A 147 -12.19 -5.42 6.36
N THR A 148 -10.92 -5.15 6.68
CA THR A 148 -10.58 -4.21 7.76
C THR A 148 -9.85 -2.95 7.31
N LEU A 149 -9.02 -3.03 6.26
CA LEU A 149 -8.08 -1.97 5.89
C LEU A 149 -8.55 -1.20 4.66
N LYS A 150 -8.69 0.13 4.81
CA LYS A 150 -9.11 1.06 3.75
C LYS A 150 -7.97 1.43 2.79
N PHE A 151 -6.74 1.42 3.27
CA PHE A 151 -5.57 1.78 2.50
C PHE A 151 -4.59 0.61 2.37
N GLU A 152 -4.08 0.39 1.17
CA GLU A 152 -3.09 -0.65 0.91
C GLU A 152 -1.95 -0.12 0.04
N GLY A 153 -0.77 0.02 0.66
CA GLY A 153 0.49 0.36 0.00
C GLY A 153 1.22 -0.91 -0.43
N LEU A 154 0.92 -1.40 -1.63
CA LEU A 154 1.42 -2.69 -2.09
C LEU A 154 2.59 -2.55 -3.07
N ASN A 155 3.59 -3.42 -2.91
CA ASN A 155 4.66 -3.61 -3.89
C ASN A 155 5.30 -4.98 -3.73
N ASP A 156 5.23 -5.85 -4.74
CA ASP A 156 5.75 -7.23 -4.66
C ASP A 156 7.26 -7.37 -4.85
N HIS A 157 7.95 -6.26 -5.14
CA HIS A 157 9.38 -6.22 -5.39
C HIS A 157 9.88 -7.14 -6.50
N SER A 158 9.00 -7.46 -7.46
CA SER A 158 9.36 -8.22 -8.66
C SER A 158 10.04 -7.37 -9.73
N ASN A 159 9.68 -6.09 -9.82
CA ASN A 159 10.21 -5.14 -10.79
C ASN A 159 11.23 -4.18 -10.15
N ALA A 160 12.04 -3.54 -10.99
CA ALA A 160 13.01 -2.54 -10.55
C ALA A 160 12.31 -1.38 -9.83
N MET A 161 12.84 -1.03 -8.66
CA MET A 161 12.42 0.14 -7.88
C MET A 161 13.66 0.77 -7.25
N TYR A 162 13.64 2.08 -7.04
CA TYR A 162 14.86 2.80 -6.73
C TYR A 162 14.82 3.44 -5.36
N HIS A 163 15.69 2.99 -4.46
CA HIS A 163 15.82 3.57 -3.12
C HIS A 163 17.04 4.48 -3.04
N GLN A 164 16.86 5.65 -2.42
CA GLN A 164 17.97 6.51 -2.04
C GLN A 164 18.80 5.85 -0.92
N PRO A 165 20.13 5.97 -0.91
CA PRO A 165 20.97 5.58 0.21
C PRO A 165 20.50 6.15 1.55
N ILE A 166 20.30 5.24 2.51
CA ILE A 166 19.95 5.52 3.90
C ILE A 166 21.07 4.89 4.71
N LEU A 167 21.73 5.66 5.59
CA LEU A 167 23.05 5.41 6.25
C LEU A 167 24.22 6.24 5.68
N ILE A 168 23.95 7.51 5.36
CA ILE A 168 24.98 8.50 5.00
C ILE A 168 25.01 9.62 6.05
N SER A 169 26.16 9.82 6.68
CA SER A 169 26.41 10.90 7.64
C SER A 169 26.56 12.26 6.94
N ARG A 170 25.78 13.26 7.36
CA ARG A 170 25.94 14.64 6.87
C ARG A 170 27.30 15.24 7.22
N LYS A 171 27.91 14.81 8.33
CA LYS A 171 29.27 15.25 8.73
C LYS A 171 30.34 14.74 7.78
N GLU A 172 30.21 13.51 7.28
CA GLU A 172 31.17 12.98 6.28
C GLU A 172 31.00 13.67 4.93
N MET A 173 29.81 14.19 4.65
CA MET A 173 29.52 15.05 3.50
C MET A 173 29.99 16.51 3.70
N GLY A 174 30.68 16.83 4.79
CA GLY A 174 31.24 18.17 5.03
C GLY A 174 30.19 19.25 5.34
N ILE A 175 28.95 18.86 5.67
CA ILE A 175 27.87 19.81 5.94
C ILE A 175 27.98 20.33 7.38
N SER A 176 28.07 21.65 7.53
CA SER A 176 28.15 22.34 8.81
C SER A 176 26.84 22.26 9.60
N ASP A 177 26.90 22.50 10.91
CA ASP A 177 25.71 22.50 11.77
C ASP A 177 24.71 23.60 11.39
N GLU A 178 25.20 24.72 10.86
CA GLU A 178 24.38 25.86 10.44
C GLU A 178 23.62 25.56 9.15
N ALA A 179 24.29 25.04 8.13
CA ALA A 179 23.65 24.62 6.88
C ALA A 179 22.72 23.41 7.08
N TRP A 180 23.03 22.55 8.06
CA TRP A 180 22.29 21.32 8.27
C TRP A 180 20.84 21.54 8.70
N ARG A 181 20.55 22.58 9.49
CA ARG A 181 19.18 22.84 9.97
C ARG A 181 18.23 23.08 8.81
N GLU A 182 18.62 23.93 7.87
CA GLU A 182 17.82 24.22 6.68
C GLU A 182 17.62 22.96 5.81
N ILE A 183 18.67 22.17 5.59
CA ILE A 183 18.60 20.93 4.80
C ILE A 183 17.66 19.91 5.47
N ARG A 184 17.86 19.67 6.77
CA ARG A 184 17.05 18.75 7.57
C ARG A 184 15.60 19.18 7.60
N ASP A 185 15.34 20.48 7.76
CA ASP A 185 13.98 20.97 7.95
C ASP A 185 13.14 20.93 6.67
N ASN A 186 13.80 20.77 5.52
CA ASN A 186 13.23 20.51 4.19
C ASN A 186 13.39 19.05 3.74
N CYS A 187 13.63 18.10 4.66
CA CYS A 187 13.76 16.69 4.33
C CYS A 187 12.47 16.15 3.69
N TRP A 188 12.58 15.65 2.46
CA TRP A 188 11.43 15.18 1.68
C TRP A 188 10.64 14.05 2.36
N ILE A 189 11.33 13.18 3.11
CA ILE A 189 10.68 12.12 3.91
C ILE A 189 9.76 12.69 4.97
N ASN A 190 10.19 13.71 5.71
CA ASN A 190 9.35 14.27 6.75
C ASN A 190 8.19 15.11 6.15
N MET A 191 8.38 15.68 4.95
CA MET A 191 7.33 16.47 4.30
C MET A 191 6.22 15.60 3.70
N GLN A 192 6.57 14.43 3.17
CA GLN A 192 5.66 13.58 2.36
C GLN A 192 5.37 12.21 2.99
N TRP A 193 6.07 11.84 4.05
CA TRP A 193 5.98 10.51 4.66
C TRP A 193 5.90 10.61 6.18
N SER A 194 6.09 9.48 6.85
CA SER A 194 5.40 9.21 8.10
C SER A 194 6.27 9.24 9.35
N ALA A 195 5.59 9.58 10.44
CA ALA A 195 5.96 9.26 11.80
C ALA A 195 5.69 7.77 12.08
N SER A 196 6.34 7.19 13.08
CA SER A 196 6.11 5.79 13.43
C SER A 196 6.06 5.51 14.93
N ILE A 197 5.41 4.40 15.27
CA ILE A 197 5.42 3.79 16.58
C ILE A 197 6.14 2.45 16.48
N THR A 198 7.18 2.27 17.29
CA THR A 198 7.92 1.00 17.42
C THR A 198 7.72 0.45 18.84
N PRO A 199 8.21 -0.77 19.15
CA PRO A 199 8.23 -1.25 20.53
C PRO A 199 8.98 -0.35 21.52
N LYS A 200 9.86 0.55 21.03
CA LYS A 200 10.66 1.47 21.85
C LYS A 200 10.02 2.85 22.02
N GLY A 201 8.86 3.13 21.42
CA GLY A 201 8.14 4.39 21.60
C GLY A 201 7.64 5.00 20.30
N ALA A 202 7.18 6.24 20.40
CA ALA A 202 6.69 7.03 19.28
C ALA A 202 7.77 7.99 18.73
N PHE A 203 7.84 8.09 17.40
CA PHE A 203 8.86 8.81 16.67
C PHE A 203 8.26 9.77 15.66
N PHE A 204 8.87 10.94 15.49
CA PHE A 204 8.44 11.91 14.47
C PHE A 204 8.66 11.43 13.02
N CYS A 205 9.47 10.38 12.82
CA CYS A 205 9.85 9.87 11.51
C CYS A 205 10.13 8.36 11.59
N GLU A 206 9.61 7.61 10.62
CA GLU A 206 9.78 6.15 10.58
C GLU A 206 11.25 5.73 10.48
N ILE A 207 12.08 6.46 9.73
CA ILE A 207 13.51 6.13 9.60
C ILE A 207 14.25 6.39 10.92
N ALA A 208 13.85 7.40 11.69
CA ALA A 208 14.40 7.65 13.01
C ALA A 208 14.09 6.47 13.97
N GLY A 209 12.84 5.97 13.95
CA GLY A 209 12.45 4.78 14.69
C GLY A 209 13.23 3.52 14.29
N ALA A 210 13.44 3.29 12.99
CA ALA A 210 14.24 2.15 12.52
C ALA A 210 15.73 2.28 12.86
N LEU A 211 16.31 3.48 12.80
CA LEU A 211 17.70 3.71 13.20
C LEU A 211 17.89 3.46 14.71
N ASP A 212 16.92 3.89 15.53
CA ASP A 212 16.92 3.61 16.96
C ASP A 212 16.85 2.10 17.25
N MET A 213 16.04 1.36 16.50
CA MET A 213 15.98 -0.10 16.61
C MET A 213 17.27 -0.78 16.12
N LEU A 214 17.88 -0.27 15.05
CA LEU A 214 19.09 -0.84 14.45
C LEU A 214 20.33 -0.65 15.32
N PHE A 215 20.49 0.52 15.93
CA PHE A 215 21.67 0.89 16.73
C PHE A 215 21.44 0.82 18.24
N ASP A 216 20.32 0.22 18.67
CA ASP A 216 19.90 0.16 20.06
C ASP A 216 19.96 1.52 20.78
N GLY A 217 19.31 2.52 20.18
CA GLY A 217 19.26 3.88 20.69
C GLY A 217 18.44 4.09 21.96
N PRO A 218 18.25 5.34 22.41
CA PRO A 218 17.55 5.64 23.66
C PRO A 218 16.04 5.34 23.65
N GLY A 219 15.43 5.12 22.47
CA GLY A 219 13.99 4.94 22.33
C GLY A 219 13.24 6.21 21.95
N GLY A 220 11.93 6.05 21.74
CA GLY A 220 11.01 7.11 21.34
C GLY A 220 10.33 7.79 22.53
N LEU A 221 9.43 8.73 22.23
CA LEU A 221 8.54 9.26 23.24
C LEU A 221 7.61 8.14 23.78
N PRO A 222 7.11 8.25 25.01
CA PRO A 222 6.09 7.33 25.52
C PRO A 222 4.89 7.23 24.57
N ILE A 223 4.35 6.01 24.43
CA ILE A 223 3.14 5.76 23.64
C ILE A 223 1.93 6.14 24.50
N GLU A 224 1.59 7.43 24.48
CA GLU A 224 0.51 8.02 25.25
C GLU A 224 -0.29 9.01 24.41
N GLN A 225 -1.57 9.19 24.75
CA GLN A 225 -2.46 10.11 24.04
C GLN A 225 -1.82 11.51 23.90
N GLY A 226 -1.86 12.06 22.69
CA GLY A 226 -1.35 13.40 22.39
C GLY A 226 0.11 13.47 21.95
N TRP A 227 0.86 12.35 21.92
CA TRP A 227 2.24 12.35 21.40
C TRP A 227 2.33 12.90 19.96
N TRP A 228 1.35 12.57 19.12
CA TRP A 228 1.30 12.98 17.70
C TRP A 228 0.93 14.46 17.53
N GLN A 229 0.39 15.11 18.57
CA GLN A 229 0.02 16.52 18.55
C GLN A 229 1.21 17.45 18.80
N ARG A 230 2.34 16.90 19.25
CA ARG A 230 3.54 17.66 19.59
C ARG A 230 4.18 18.33 18.38
N ASP A 231 4.80 19.47 18.64
CA ASP A 231 5.66 20.15 17.67
C ASP A 231 6.99 19.40 17.50
N ILE A 232 7.65 19.62 16.36
CA ILE A 232 8.87 18.89 16.00
C ILE A 232 10.00 19.11 17.01
N GLU A 233 10.08 20.30 17.59
CA GLU A 233 11.08 20.68 18.59
C GLU A 233 10.99 19.81 19.85
N GLU A 234 9.79 19.32 20.17
CA GLU A 234 9.55 18.47 21.36
C GLU A 234 10.09 17.05 21.20
N PHE A 235 10.41 16.60 19.98
CA PHE A 235 11.04 15.31 19.74
C PHE A 235 12.54 15.31 20.06
N GLY A 236 13.13 16.49 20.31
CA GLY A 236 14.42 16.67 20.96
C GLY A 236 15.54 15.78 20.42
N GLU A 237 16.00 14.85 21.26
CA GLU A 237 17.13 13.96 20.96
C GLU A 237 16.88 13.04 19.76
N GLN A 238 15.62 12.77 19.37
CA GLN A 238 15.34 11.95 18.18
C GLN A 238 15.88 12.57 16.89
N LEU A 239 16.03 13.91 16.84
CA LEU A 239 16.58 14.61 15.66
C LEU A 239 18.04 14.25 15.39
N GLN A 240 18.75 13.64 16.35
CA GLN A 240 20.10 13.11 16.12
C GLN A 240 20.13 12.03 15.03
N TRP A 241 19.03 11.31 14.81
CA TRP A 241 18.96 10.28 13.77
C TRP A 241 19.03 10.88 12.36
N CYS A 242 18.57 12.12 12.18
CA CYS A 242 18.70 12.83 10.90
C CYS A 242 20.16 12.98 10.49
N GLU A 243 21.08 13.15 11.46
CA GLU A 243 22.52 13.37 11.24
C GLU A 243 23.21 12.26 10.44
N ILE A 244 22.65 11.04 10.54
CA ILE A 244 23.23 9.81 9.98
C ILE A 244 22.30 9.09 8.99
N CYS A 245 21.08 9.59 8.81
CA CYS A 245 20.07 9.03 7.93
C CYS A 245 20.45 9.23 6.45
N GLY A 246 20.76 10.47 6.05
CA GLY A 246 21.17 10.79 4.68
C GLY A 246 20.03 11.13 3.71
N MET A 247 18.75 10.98 4.11
CA MET A 247 17.62 11.21 3.21
C MET A 247 17.47 12.65 2.73
N ALA A 248 17.66 13.62 3.64
CA ALA A 248 17.62 15.04 3.31
C ALA A 248 18.68 15.48 2.28
N LEU A 249 19.72 14.65 2.06
CA LEU A 249 20.84 14.96 1.17
C LEU A 249 20.55 14.72 -0.32
N GLN A 250 19.46 14.02 -0.65
CA GLN A 250 19.00 13.74 -2.02
C GLN A 250 20.14 13.28 -2.96
N THR A 251 20.87 12.22 -2.56
CA THR A 251 22.16 11.87 -3.16
C THR A 251 22.06 11.24 -4.56
N TYR A 252 21.47 10.04 -4.64
CA TYR A 252 21.22 9.24 -5.85
C TYR A 252 20.27 8.10 -5.46
N SER A 253 19.89 7.23 -6.40
CA SER A 253 19.09 6.05 -6.07
C SER A 253 19.69 4.77 -6.67
N ARG A 254 19.46 3.62 -6.03
CA ARG A 254 19.90 2.28 -6.47
C ARG A 254 18.69 1.37 -6.57
N ASP A 255 18.74 0.42 -7.51
CA ASP A 255 17.72 -0.63 -7.57
C ASP A 255 17.69 -1.44 -6.25
N ALA A 256 16.52 -1.46 -5.62
CA ALA A 256 16.26 -2.17 -4.38
C ALA A 256 16.56 -3.67 -4.51
N ASN A 257 16.37 -4.25 -5.70
CA ASN A 257 16.56 -5.68 -5.95
C ASN A 257 18.03 -6.10 -6.02
N GLU A 258 18.97 -5.14 -6.04
CA GLU A 258 20.41 -5.46 -5.90
C GLU A 258 20.78 -5.95 -4.49
N GLU A 259 19.88 -5.81 -3.51
CA GLU A 259 20.10 -6.14 -2.10
C GLU A 259 21.43 -5.58 -1.54
N ARG A 260 21.82 -4.38 -1.98
CA ARG A 260 23.13 -3.78 -1.67
C ARG A 260 22.98 -2.38 -1.12
N ASP A 261 23.35 -2.19 0.15
CA ASP A 261 23.24 -0.88 0.79
C ASP A 261 24.48 -0.01 0.49
N ASP A 262 24.23 1.26 0.16
CA ASP A 262 25.25 2.29 -0.02
C ASP A 262 25.47 3.01 1.30
N ILE A 263 26.63 2.80 1.92
CA ILE A 263 26.88 3.23 3.30
C ILE A 263 28.15 4.06 3.41
N SER A 264 28.08 5.13 4.19
CA SER A 264 29.26 5.94 4.50
C SER A 264 30.24 5.21 5.45
N PRO A 265 31.56 5.53 5.42
CA PRO A 265 32.57 4.83 6.21
C PRO A 265 32.30 4.79 7.72
N ARG A 266 31.80 5.89 8.30
CA ARG A 266 31.39 5.91 9.71
C ARG A 266 30.25 4.94 9.98
N LEU A 267 29.22 4.95 9.14
CA LEU A 267 28.04 4.11 9.31
C LEU A 267 28.38 2.62 9.11
N HIS A 268 29.32 2.29 8.22
CA HIS A 268 29.87 0.94 8.13
C HIS A 268 30.51 0.47 9.45
N SER A 269 31.24 1.35 10.14
CA SER A 269 31.84 1.04 11.45
C SER A 269 30.76 0.83 12.51
N MET A 270 29.76 1.71 12.55
CA MET A 270 28.61 1.57 13.47
C MET A 270 27.83 0.27 13.22
N LEU A 271 27.58 -0.11 11.96
CA LEU A 271 26.92 -1.38 11.61
C LEU A 271 27.73 -2.59 12.07
N LYS A 272 29.07 -2.52 11.97
CA LYS A 272 29.95 -3.58 12.46
C LYS A 272 29.85 -3.75 13.97
N GLU A 273 29.83 -2.65 14.71
CA GLU A 273 29.66 -2.64 16.17
C GLU A 273 28.27 -3.15 16.59
N ALA A 274 27.23 -2.77 15.86
CA ALA A 274 25.86 -3.25 16.05
C ALA A 274 25.63 -4.72 15.65
N GLY A 275 26.65 -5.41 15.13
CA GLY A 275 26.54 -6.81 14.74
C GLY A 275 25.65 -7.06 13.51
N SER A 276 25.61 -6.11 12.58
CA SER A 276 24.80 -6.22 11.36
C SER A 276 25.10 -7.50 10.57
N LYS A 277 24.06 -8.26 10.20
CA LYS A 277 24.19 -9.49 9.42
C LYS A 277 24.70 -9.30 7.99
N LYS A 278 24.63 -8.08 7.44
CA LYS A 278 25.19 -7.77 6.11
C LYS A 278 26.71 -7.52 6.12
N ILE A 279 27.35 -7.50 7.30
CA ILE A 279 28.81 -7.31 7.37
C ILE A 279 29.52 -8.56 6.82
N GLY A 280 30.42 -8.36 5.86
CA GLY A 280 31.22 -9.43 5.26
C GLY A 280 30.48 -10.30 4.22
N THR A 281 29.23 -9.97 3.87
CA THR A 281 28.43 -10.78 2.93
C THR A 281 28.51 -10.31 1.48
N GLY A 282 29.17 -9.18 1.20
CA GLY A 282 29.22 -8.58 -0.14
C GLY A 282 27.99 -7.74 -0.52
N HIS A 283 27.04 -7.59 0.41
CA HIS A 283 25.82 -6.78 0.27
C HIS A 283 25.99 -5.32 0.73
N LEU A 284 27.23 -4.85 0.89
CA LEU A 284 27.52 -3.47 1.29
C LEU A 284 28.46 -2.81 0.29
N ASN A 285 28.06 -1.63 -0.17
CA ASN A 285 28.89 -0.71 -0.93
C ASN A 285 29.34 0.43 -0.01
N ILE A 286 30.58 0.35 0.49
CA ILE A 286 31.15 1.42 1.31
C ILE A 286 31.54 2.56 0.38
N ILE A 287 30.77 3.65 0.44
CA ILE A 287 30.96 4.77 -0.47
C ILE A 287 32.21 5.57 -0.10
N ARG A 288 32.89 6.09 -1.11
CA ARG A 288 34.00 7.02 -0.95
C ARG A 288 33.48 8.44 -1.02
N ILE A 289 33.80 9.24 0.00
CA ILE A 289 33.43 10.66 0.06
C ILE A 289 34.72 11.48 0.03
N THR A 290 34.82 12.42 -0.91
CA THR A 290 35.95 13.35 -1.03
C THR A 290 35.38 14.76 -1.13
N GLU A 291 35.83 15.68 -0.28
CA GLU A 291 35.38 17.10 -0.30
C GLU A 291 33.84 17.24 -0.31
N GLY A 292 33.16 16.44 0.52
CA GLY A 292 31.71 16.47 0.65
C GLY A 292 30.94 15.90 -0.55
N LYS A 293 31.61 15.22 -1.48
CA LYS A 293 30.98 14.60 -2.65
C LYS A 293 31.25 13.10 -2.68
N ILE A 294 30.19 12.33 -2.94
CA ILE A 294 30.30 10.88 -3.16
C ILE A 294 30.97 10.65 -4.52
N ALA A 295 32.06 9.89 -4.52
CA ALA A 295 32.89 9.65 -5.68
C ALA A 295 32.13 8.87 -6.78
N PRO A 296 32.35 9.17 -8.08
CA PRO A 296 31.61 8.52 -9.17
C PRO A 296 31.72 6.99 -9.17
N GLU A 297 32.88 6.43 -8.78
CA GLU A 297 33.09 4.98 -8.69
C GLU A 297 32.16 4.28 -7.68
N SER A 298 31.74 5.00 -6.63
CA SER A 298 30.81 4.48 -5.62
C SER A 298 29.36 4.47 -6.09
N ARG A 299 29.05 5.15 -7.21
CA ARG A 299 27.69 5.23 -7.79
C ARG A 299 27.51 4.28 -8.99
N LYS A 300 28.38 3.28 -9.13
CA LYS A 300 28.26 2.29 -10.21
C LYS A 300 26.90 1.57 -10.07
N THR A 301 26.14 1.54 -11.16
CA THR A 301 24.72 1.08 -11.28
C THR A 301 23.65 1.96 -10.64
N ALA A 302 24.03 3.03 -9.94
CA ALA A 302 23.05 3.99 -9.45
C ALA A 302 22.44 4.80 -10.59
N VAL A 303 21.20 5.22 -10.38
CA VAL A 303 20.50 6.21 -11.22
C VAL A 303 20.52 7.57 -10.52
N GLY A 304 20.18 8.62 -11.28
CA GLY A 304 19.96 9.95 -10.70
C GLY A 304 18.94 9.90 -9.55
N TYR A 305 19.00 10.89 -8.66
CA TYR A 305 18.06 10.99 -7.55
C TYR A 305 16.62 10.89 -8.04
N ARG A 306 15.86 9.99 -7.41
CA ARG A 306 14.41 9.86 -7.56
C ARG A 306 13.75 10.08 -6.21
N ARG A 307 12.73 10.93 -6.18
CA ARG A 307 11.92 11.19 -4.99
C ARG A 307 10.88 10.09 -4.75
N ASP A 308 10.45 9.40 -5.80
CA ASP A 308 9.49 8.31 -5.69
C ASP A 308 10.15 7.06 -5.09
N PHE A 309 9.63 6.57 -3.97
CA PHE A 309 10.08 5.33 -3.32
C PHE A 309 9.90 4.07 -4.19
N TYR A 310 9.04 4.17 -5.21
CA TYR A 310 8.59 3.04 -5.99
C TYR A 310 8.86 3.23 -7.48
N SER A 311 8.65 2.15 -8.24
CA SER A 311 8.85 2.07 -9.68
C SER A 311 8.18 3.22 -10.44
N SER A 312 8.60 3.43 -11.70
CA SER A 312 8.14 4.53 -12.55
C SER A 312 6.66 4.49 -12.96
N SER A 313 5.91 3.47 -12.54
CA SER A 313 4.48 3.30 -12.81
C SER A 313 3.82 2.54 -11.66
N TYR A 314 2.59 2.88 -11.31
CA TYR A 314 1.85 2.22 -10.22
C TYR A 314 1.61 0.73 -10.53
N SER A 315 1.29 0.41 -11.78
CA SER A 315 1.07 -0.96 -12.27
C SER A 315 2.31 -1.85 -12.15
N SER A 316 3.50 -1.26 -12.26
CA SER A 316 4.77 -1.98 -12.20
C SER A 316 5.19 -2.39 -10.78
N ARG A 317 4.41 -2.04 -9.75
CA ARG A 317 4.61 -2.54 -8.38
C ARG A 317 4.24 -4.02 -8.21
N TYR A 318 3.82 -4.67 -9.29
CA TYR A 318 3.29 -6.03 -9.27
C TYR A 318 3.57 -6.76 -10.58
N THR A 319 3.82 -8.07 -10.48
CA THR A 319 3.88 -8.97 -11.63
C THR A 319 3.01 -10.20 -11.40
N ALA A 320 2.03 -10.42 -12.27
CA ALA A 320 1.06 -11.50 -12.14
C ALA A 320 1.69 -12.90 -12.20
N THR A 321 2.72 -13.10 -13.03
CA THR A 321 3.31 -14.42 -13.33
C THR A 321 4.09 -15.04 -12.17
N SER A 322 4.51 -14.24 -11.19
CA SER A 322 5.27 -14.68 -10.00
C SER A 322 4.47 -14.53 -8.70
N SER A 323 3.18 -14.23 -8.80
CA SER A 323 2.41 -13.76 -7.67
C SER A 323 1.87 -14.87 -6.77
N ALA A 324 1.93 -14.64 -5.45
CA ALA A 324 1.38 -15.55 -4.46
C ALA A 324 -0.14 -15.41 -4.25
N ILE A 325 -0.80 -14.43 -4.86
CA ILE A 325 -2.21 -14.09 -4.60
C ILE A 325 -3.20 -14.70 -5.62
N PHE A 326 -2.71 -15.29 -6.72
CA PHE A 326 -3.57 -16.06 -7.63
C PHE A 326 -3.85 -17.46 -7.08
N PRO A 327 -5.00 -18.07 -7.44
CA PRO A 327 -5.29 -19.47 -7.13
C PRO A 327 -4.16 -20.38 -7.60
N LYS A 328 -3.70 -21.31 -6.75
CA LYS A 328 -2.71 -22.32 -7.16
C LYS A 328 -3.34 -23.47 -7.94
N GLY A 329 -4.66 -23.63 -7.82
CA GLY A 329 -5.45 -24.62 -8.54
C GLY A 329 -6.86 -24.73 -7.98
N PHE A 330 -7.63 -25.66 -8.54
CA PHE A 330 -9.01 -25.92 -8.17
C PHE A 330 -9.20 -27.41 -7.91
N ASP A 331 -9.64 -27.77 -6.70
CA ASP A 331 -9.95 -29.14 -6.33
C ASP A 331 -11.44 -29.40 -6.52
N ILE A 332 -11.79 -30.11 -7.59
CA ILE A 332 -13.18 -30.28 -8.05
C ILE A 332 -13.76 -31.58 -7.49
N TYR A 333 -14.96 -31.49 -6.92
CA TYR A 333 -15.70 -32.60 -6.34
C TYR A 333 -17.14 -32.60 -6.83
N HIS A 334 -17.60 -33.76 -7.31
CA HIS A 334 -18.97 -33.94 -7.77
C HIS A 334 -19.81 -34.64 -6.70
N LEU A 335 -20.93 -34.03 -6.32
CA LEU A 335 -21.92 -34.61 -5.43
C LEU A 335 -22.79 -35.60 -6.22
N ALA A 336 -22.96 -36.82 -5.71
CA ALA A 336 -23.91 -37.77 -6.32
C ALA A 336 -25.34 -37.53 -5.81
N ALA A 337 -26.35 -37.94 -6.59
CA ALA A 337 -27.74 -37.81 -6.21
C ALA A 337 -28.03 -38.52 -4.87
N GLY A 338 -28.62 -37.79 -3.91
CA GLY A 338 -28.94 -38.29 -2.57
C GLY A 338 -27.78 -38.30 -1.57
N GLU A 339 -26.57 -37.87 -1.98
CA GLU A 339 -25.48 -37.66 -1.03
C GLU A 339 -25.70 -36.42 -0.16
N HIS A 340 -25.23 -36.50 1.08
CA HIS A 340 -25.27 -35.37 2.01
C HIS A 340 -24.15 -34.38 1.69
N MET A 341 -24.49 -33.19 1.20
CA MET A 341 -23.53 -32.18 0.73
C MET A 341 -22.44 -31.87 1.76
N GLY A 342 -22.81 -31.62 3.02
CA GLY A 342 -21.87 -31.32 4.11
C GLY A 342 -20.79 -32.39 4.33
N ARG A 343 -21.09 -33.68 4.09
CA ARG A 343 -20.09 -34.77 4.18
C ARG A 343 -19.12 -34.75 3.01
N VAL A 344 -19.58 -34.38 1.83
CA VAL A 344 -18.72 -34.24 0.64
C VAL A 344 -17.85 -33.00 0.78
N LEU A 345 -18.45 -31.86 1.20
CA LEU A 345 -17.72 -30.64 1.50
C LEU A 345 -16.64 -30.88 2.56
N TYR A 346 -16.96 -31.53 3.68
CA TYR A 346 -15.98 -31.88 4.71
C TYR A 346 -14.78 -32.65 4.15
N LYS A 347 -15.04 -33.71 3.38
CA LYS A 347 -13.97 -34.50 2.72
C LYS A 347 -13.15 -33.67 1.73
N ALA A 348 -13.81 -32.77 1.00
CA ALA A 348 -13.16 -31.88 0.05
C ALA A 348 -12.22 -30.90 0.77
N LEU A 349 -12.67 -30.29 1.86
CA LEU A 349 -11.88 -29.39 2.69
C LEU A 349 -10.65 -30.07 3.31
N GLU A 350 -10.81 -31.31 3.81
CA GLU A 350 -9.68 -32.08 4.38
C GLU A 350 -8.62 -32.47 3.35
N LYS A 351 -9.05 -32.75 2.11
CA LYS A 351 -8.16 -33.21 1.04
C LYS A 351 -7.60 -32.09 0.17
N SER A 352 -8.13 -30.89 0.29
CA SER A 352 -7.76 -29.78 -0.57
C SER A 352 -6.32 -29.35 -0.37
N MET A 353 -5.62 -29.14 -1.48
CA MET A 353 -4.22 -28.72 -1.48
C MET A 353 -4.07 -27.28 -0.97
N GLU A 354 -2.87 -26.96 -0.48
CA GLU A 354 -2.59 -25.62 0.05
C GLU A 354 -2.65 -24.56 -1.05
N GLY A 355 -3.52 -23.55 -0.87
CA GLY A 355 -3.75 -22.48 -1.84
C GLY A 355 -4.65 -22.87 -3.02
N HIS A 356 -5.28 -24.05 -2.98
CA HIS A 356 -6.32 -24.43 -3.94
C HIS A 356 -7.70 -23.97 -3.46
N TYR A 357 -8.56 -23.64 -4.42
CA TYR A 357 -9.98 -23.43 -4.18
C TYR A 357 -10.73 -24.76 -4.32
N VAL A 358 -11.65 -25.02 -3.41
CA VAL A 358 -12.56 -26.18 -3.51
C VAL A 358 -13.73 -25.80 -4.40
N VAL A 359 -14.03 -26.66 -5.36
CA VAL A 359 -15.19 -26.52 -6.23
C VAL A 359 -16.13 -27.71 -6.04
N LEU A 360 -17.35 -27.44 -5.60
CA LEU A 360 -18.42 -28.43 -5.51
C LEU A 360 -19.36 -28.30 -6.69
N CYS A 361 -19.64 -29.41 -7.35
CA CYS A 361 -20.54 -29.50 -8.49
C CYS A 361 -21.65 -30.53 -8.22
N TYR A 362 -22.85 -30.25 -8.70
CA TYR A 362 -23.98 -31.19 -8.68
C TYR A 362 -24.79 -31.09 -9.96
N GLY A 363 -25.35 -32.22 -10.39
CA GLY A 363 -26.18 -32.31 -11.59
C GLY A 363 -25.38 -32.07 -12.86
N ASN A 364 -25.89 -31.20 -13.73
CA ASN A 364 -25.27 -30.84 -15.01
C ASN A 364 -24.36 -29.60 -14.91
N ARG A 365 -24.37 -28.89 -13.78
CA ARG A 365 -23.44 -27.78 -13.54
C ARG A 365 -22.07 -28.33 -13.18
N ASN A 366 -21.08 -28.02 -14.01
CA ASN A 366 -19.71 -28.47 -13.88
C ASN A 366 -18.77 -27.25 -13.84
N PHE A 367 -17.54 -27.47 -13.35
CA PHE A 367 -16.46 -26.51 -13.43
C PHE A 367 -15.42 -27.05 -14.41
N THR A 368 -15.42 -26.51 -15.63
CA THR A 368 -14.68 -27.06 -16.77
C THR A 368 -13.19 -26.67 -16.72
N GLU A 369 -12.40 -27.21 -17.64
CA GLU A 369 -11.01 -26.75 -17.82
C GLU A 369 -10.96 -25.29 -18.29
N GLU A 370 -11.94 -24.84 -19.08
CA GLU A 370 -12.07 -23.44 -19.50
C GLU A 370 -12.35 -22.53 -18.30
N ASP A 371 -13.22 -22.95 -17.38
CA ASP A 371 -13.48 -22.22 -16.13
C ASP A 371 -12.22 -22.13 -15.28
N GLN A 372 -11.49 -23.22 -15.10
CA GLN A 372 -10.22 -23.21 -14.36
C GLN A 372 -9.20 -22.23 -14.95
N GLN A 373 -9.07 -22.22 -16.28
CA GLN A 373 -8.18 -21.28 -16.98
C GLN A 373 -8.65 -19.83 -16.83
N LEU A 374 -9.96 -19.59 -16.87
CA LEU A 374 -10.54 -18.26 -16.72
C LEU A 374 -10.38 -17.75 -15.28
N TRP A 375 -10.89 -18.49 -14.30
CA TRP A 375 -10.85 -18.12 -12.88
C TRP A 375 -9.42 -18.08 -12.33
N GLY A 376 -8.50 -18.89 -12.86
CA GLY A 376 -7.07 -18.84 -12.53
C GLY A 376 -6.38 -17.52 -12.90
N GLN A 377 -7.01 -16.67 -13.72
CA GLN A 377 -6.53 -15.33 -14.08
C GLN A 377 -7.03 -14.24 -13.13
N TYR A 378 -7.78 -14.58 -12.08
CA TYR A 378 -8.33 -13.62 -11.13
C TYR A 378 -7.76 -13.85 -9.74
N VAL A 379 -7.50 -12.75 -9.03
CA VAL A 379 -7.31 -12.78 -7.58
C VAL A 379 -8.68 -12.95 -6.96
N ILE A 380 -8.88 -14.08 -6.28
CA ILE A 380 -10.14 -14.44 -5.63
C ILE A 380 -9.97 -14.21 -4.13
N ASN A 381 -10.98 -13.65 -3.47
CA ASN A 381 -10.97 -13.47 -2.02
C ASN A 381 -11.28 -14.79 -1.31
N PRO A 382 -10.37 -15.34 -0.47
CA PRO A 382 -10.61 -16.61 0.21
C PRO A 382 -11.85 -16.62 1.11
N GLY A 383 -12.30 -15.46 1.57
CA GLY A 383 -13.49 -15.31 2.43
C GLY A 383 -14.83 -15.43 1.71
N THR A 384 -14.83 -15.60 0.39
CA THR A 384 -16.05 -15.58 -0.43
C THR A 384 -16.51 -16.97 -0.82
N LEU A 385 -17.82 -17.08 -1.04
CA LEU A 385 -18.48 -18.22 -1.64
C LEU A 385 -19.05 -17.76 -2.99
N HIS A 386 -18.47 -18.20 -4.09
CA HIS A 386 -19.02 -17.96 -5.42
C HIS A 386 -19.91 -19.15 -5.79
N TRP A 387 -21.20 -18.95 -5.97
CA TRP A 387 -22.13 -20.06 -6.20
C TRP A 387 -23.25 -19.70 -7.14
N ALA A 388 -23.78 -20.71 -7.83
CA ALA A 388 -25.00 -20.59 -8.62
C ALA A 388 -25.75 -21.93 -8.62
N GLU A 389 -27.07 -21.85 -8.64
CA GLU A 389 -27.97 -23.00 -8.59
C GLU A 389 -29.21 -22.75 -9.45
N ASP A 390 -29.59 -23.77 -10.21
CA ASP A 390 -30.80 -23.80 -11.02
C ASP A 390 -31.38 -25.23 -11.06
N GLU A 391 -32.40 -25.45 -11.90
CA GLU A 391 -33.05 -26.76 -12.05
C GLU A 391 -32.08 -27.88 -12.52
N SER A 392 -30.94 -27.51 -13.12
CA SER A 392 -29.96 -28.46 -13.63
C SER A 392 -28.90 -28.85 -12.59
N GLY A 393 -28.83 -28.16 -11.45
CA GLY A 393 -27.91 -28.44 -10.36
C GLY A 393 -27.22 -27.17 -9.83
N PHE A 394 -26.03 -27.32 -9.23
CA PHE A 394 -25.29 -26.19 -8.67
C PHE A 394 -23.78 -26.29 -8.90
N VAL A 395 -23.12 -25.13 -8.82
CA VAL A 395 -21.66 -25.01 -8.68
C VAL A 395 -21.35 -24.07 -7.51
N ALA A 396 -20.33 -24.39 -6.72
CA ALA A 396 -19.88 -23.58 -5.60
C ALA A 396 -18.36 -23.61 -5.49
N LEU A 397 -17.73 -22.44 -5.53
CA LEU A 397 -16.30 -22.22 -5.40
C LEU A 397 -16.01 -21.48 -4.10
N LEU A 398 -15.14 -22.04 -3.26
CA LEU A 398 -14.81 -21.51 -1.94
C LEU A 398 -13.39 -21.92 -1.52
N HIS A 399 -12.78 -21.17 -0.60
CA HIS A 399 -11.47 -21.51 -0.04
C HIS A 399 -11.62 -22.13 1.36
N LYS A 400 -10.78 -23.11 1.70
CA LYS A 400 -10.85 -23.81 3.00
C LYS A 400 -10.59 -22.92 4.21
N ASP A 401 -9.82 -21.84 4.03
CA ASP A 401 -9.44 -20.91 5.09
C ASP A 401 -10.44 -19.77 5.33
N ALA A 402 -11.55 -19.74 4.58
CA ALA A 402 -12.60 -18.73 4.72
C ALA A 402 -13.05 -18.57 6.19
N LEU A 403 -13.17 -17.33 6.67
CA LEU A 403 -13.65 -17.05 8.02
C LEU A 403 -15.03 -17.66 8.27
N SER A 404 -15.92 -17.65 7.28
CA SER A 404 -17.25 -18.29 7.37
C SER A 404 -17.15 -19.76 7.78
N LEU A 405 -16.22 -20.52 7.19
CA LEU A 405 -15.99 -21.93 7.54
C LEU A 405 -15.36 -22.07 8.92
N ARG A 406 -14.38 -21.22 9.25
CA ARG A 406 -13.73 -21.21 10.58
C ARG A 406 -14.74 -20.93 11.70
N GLN A 407 -15.68 -20.01 11.48
CA GLN A 407 -16.75 -19.67 12.43
C GLN A 407 -17.81 -20.77 12.52
N MET A 408 -18.19 -21.36 11.39
CA MET A 408 -19.17 -22.44 11.32
C MET A 408 -18.67 -23.72 12.01
N GLY A 409 -17.37 -23.98 11.93
CA GLY A 409 -16.76 -25.20 12.44
C GLY A 409 -17.19 -26.46 11.67
N MET A 410 -16.55 -27.59 11.96
CA MET A 410 -16.80 -28.85 11.23
C MET A 410 -18.22 -29.37 11.45
N ASP A 411 -18.77 -29.22 12.65
CA ASP A 411 -20.16 -29.62 12.94
C ASP A 411 -21.16 -28.81 12.12
N GLY A 412 -20.93 -27.51 11.96
CA GLY A 412 -21.78 -26.66 11.12
C GLY A 412 -21.66 -27.01 9.64
N VAL A 413 -20.45 -27.33 9.14
CA VAL A 413 -20.24 -27.81 7.77
C VAL A 413 -20.99 -29.13 7.53
N LEU A 414 -20.89 -30.08 8.45
CA LEU A 414 -21.59 -31.35 8.40
C LEU A 414 -23.11 -31.21 8.51
N ALA A 415 -23.60 -30.10 9.07
CA ALA A 415 -25.03 -29.79 9.15
C ALA A 415 -25.60 -29.15 7.87
N CYS A 416 -24.77 -28.83 6.86
CA CYS A 416 -25.25 -28.30 5.58
C CYS A 416 -25.74 -29.43 4.66
N TRP A 417 -27.05 -29.54 4.44
CA TRP A 417 -27.63 -30.60 3.60
C TRP A 417 -27.65 -30.23 2.12
N ASN A 418 -27.86 -28.95 1.82
CA ASN A 418 -27.98 -28.40 0.47
C ASN A 418 -27.27 -27.04 0.35
N MET A 419 -27.25 -26.45 -0.84
CA MET A 419 -26.55 -25.18 -1.09
C MET A 419 -27.11 -24.03 -0.26
N GLN A 420 -28.42 -23.94 -0.07
CA GLN A 420 -29.07 -22.89 0.71
C GLN A 420 -28.64 -22.95 2.18
N ASP A 421 -28.43 -24.14 2.72
CA ASP A 421 -27.86 -24.30 4.06
C ASP A 421 -26.47 -23.67 4.18
N LEU A 422 -25.61 -23.89 3.17
CA LEU A 422 -24.27 -23.33 3.16
C LEU A 422 -24.29 -21.81 2.98
N VAL A 423 -25.07 -21.32 2.02
CA VAL A 423 -25.19 -19.88 1.69
C VAL A 423 -25.75 -19.11 2.88
N SER A 424 -26.79 -19.61 3.54
CA SER A 424 -27.42 -18.94 4.70
C SER A 424 -26.53 -18.88 5.94
N ARG A 425 -25.52 -19.76 6.04
CA ARG A 425 -24.52 -19.76 7.12
C ARG A 425 -23.24 -19.03 6.74
N TRP A 426 -23.10 -18.58 5.49
CA TRP A 426 -21.96 -17.77 5.07
C TRP A 426 -22.09 -16.35 5.62
N ILE A 427 -20.96 -15.67 5.85
CA ILE A 427 -20.98 -14.27 6.30
C ILE A 427 -21.80 -13.42 5.29
N PRO A 428 -22.78 -12.64 5.75
CA PRO A 428 -23.64 -11.85 4.86
C PRO A 428 -22.83 -10.95 3.93
N GLY A 429 -23.23 -10.92 2.65
CA GLY A 429 -22.54 -10.15 1.61
C GLY A 429 -21.29 -10.80 1.03
N LYS A 430 -20.83 -11.94 1.55
CA LYS A 430 -19.69 -12.70 0.98
C LYS A 430 -20.08 -13.92 0.15
N ALA A 431 -21.39 -14.20 0.03
CA ALA A 431 -21.90 -15.16 -0.94
C ALA A 431 -22.27 -14.40 -2.23
N VAL A 432 -21.56 -14.69 -3.31
CA VAL A 432 -21.62 -13.97 -4.59
C VAL A 432 -22.15 -14.92 -5.67
N ASP A 433 -23.01 -14.41 -6.53
CA ASP A 433 -23.49 -15.15 -7.70
C ASP A 433 -22.33 -15.51 -8.64
N PHE A 434 -22.12 -16.80 -8.87
CA PHE A 434 -21.06 -17.34 -9.71
C PHE A 434 -21.18 -16.88 -11.17
N ASP A 435 -22.40 -16.85 -11.71
CA ASP A 435 -22.63 -16.58 -13.13
C ASP A 435 -22.33 -15.11 -13.48
N ASN A 436 -22.36 -14.23 -12.48
CA ASN A 436 -22.10 -12.79 -12.60
C ASN A 436 -20.81 -12.33 -11.88
N ALA A 437 -20.08 -13.22 -11.23
CA ALA A 437 -18.93 -12.83 -10.39
C ALA A 437 -17.83 -12.13 -11.20
N LEU A 438 -17.54 -12.65 -12.40
CA LEU A 438 -16.47 -12.15 -13.26
C LEU A 438 -16.90 -10.96 -14.14
N SER A 439 -18.19 -10.63 -14.18
CA SER A 439 -18.71 -9.45 -14.90
C SER A 439 -18.77 -8.21 -14.02
N TYR A 440 -18.49 -8.33 -12.72
CA TYR A 440 -18.45 -7.19 -11.83
C TYR A 440 -17.25 -6.30 -12.16
N GLU A 441 -17.54 -5.09 -12.63
CA GLU A 441 -16.58 -4.02 -12.69
C GLU A 441 -16.63 -3.22 -11.39
N LEU A 442 -15.46 -2.92 -10.81
CA LEU A 442 -15.38 -1.97 -9.71
C LEU A 442 -16.03 -0.67 -10.16
N LYS A 443 -17.13 -0.32 -9.49
CA LYS A 443 -17.71 1.02 -9.61
C LYS A 443 -16.80 1.96 -8.84
N GLY A 444 -15.88 2.58 -9.56
CA GLY A 444 -14.97 3.61 -9.07
C GLY A 444 -15.60 5.00 -9.19
N LEU A 445 -14.82 5.93 -9.76
CA LEU A 445 -15.24 7.31 -10.00
C LEU A 445 -16.51 7.35 -10.86
N THR A 446 -17.38 8.33 -10.65
CA THR A 446 -18.45 8.61 -11.61
C THR A 446 -18.09 9.87 -12.40
N VAL A 447 -17.90 9.75 -13.71
CA VAL A 447 -17.66 10.89 -14.58
C VAL A 447 -18.95 11.32 -15.28
N GLU A 448 -19.23 12.61 -15.27
CA GLU A 448 -20.34 13.17 -16.03
C GLU A 448 -20.12 12.96 -17.54
N LYS A 449 -21.08 12.31 -18.21
CA LYS A 449 -20.96 12.00 -19.64
C LYS A 449 -20.93 13.27 -20.49
N GLY A 450 -19.99 13.32 -21.43
CA GLY A 450 -19.86 14.42 -22.38
C GLY A 450 -19.07 15.62 -21.84
N VAL A 451 -18.53 15.55 -20.62
CA VAL A 451 -17.59 16.53 -20.08
C VAL A 451 -16.19 16.24 -20.59
N ARG A 452 -15.56 17.22 -21.23
CA ARG A 452 -14.18 17.16 -21.70
C ARG A 452 -13.21 17.51 -20.58
N LEU A 453 -12.33 16.58 -20.24
CA LEU A 453 -11.42 16.68 -19.10
C LEU A 453 -9.98 16.91 -19.54
N ILE A 454 -9.27 17.77 -18.82
CA ILE A 454 -7.80 17.74 -18.77
C ILE A 454 -7.38 17.20 -17.41
N GLN A 455 -6.54 16.17 -17.40
CA GLN A 455 -5.93 15.69 -16.16
C GLN A 455 -4.64 16.47 -15.88
N TYR A 456 -4.55 17.09 -14.71
CA TYR A 456 -3.34 17.72 -14.21
C TYR A 456 -2.63 16.79 -13.22
N GLY A 457 -1.46 16.28 -13.63
CA GLY A 457 -0.61 15.41 -12.84
C GLY A 457 -0.43 14.04 -13.50
N ALA A 458 0.80 13.75 -13.91
CA ALA A 458 1.22 12.47 -14.49
C ALA A 458 2.10 11.70 -13.48
N GLY A 459 1.54 11.47 -12.28
CA GLY A 459 2.15 10.65 -11.23
C GLY A 459 1.44 9.30 -11.07
N ASN A 460 1.83 8.54 -10.04
CA ASN A 460 1.24 7.22 -9.75
C ASN A 460 -0.30 7.26 -9.61
N ASN A 461 -0.84 8.18 -8.81
CA ASN A 461 -2.29 8.36 -8.66
C ASN A 461 -2.94 8.80 -9.98
N GLY A 462 -2.25 9.66 -10.74
CA GLY A 462 -2.69 10.06 -12.07
C GLY A 462 -2.75 8.91 -13.07
N GLU A 463 -1.90 7.89 -12.95
CA GLU A 463 -1.95 6.73 -13.83
C GLU A 463 -3.20 5.89 -13.55
N VAL A 464 -3.45 5.60 -12.27
CA VAL A 464 -4.64 4.85 -11.84
C VAL A 464 -5.91 5.61 -12.26
N LEU A 465 -5.96 6.91 -11.98
CA LEU A 465 -7.09 7.77 -12.31
C LEU A 465 -7.34 7.79 -13.83
N LEU A 466 -6.33 8.05 -14.63
CA LEU A 466 -6.46 8.10 -16.09
C LEU A 466 -6.96 6.77 -16.66
N ARG A 467 -6.42 5.64 -16.19
CA ARG A 467 -6.87 4.31 -16.64
C ARG A 467 -8.35 4.06 -16.30
N GLU A 468 -8.79 4.50 -15.12
CA GLU A 468 -10.18 4.39 -14.69
C GLU A 468 -11.11 5.27 -15.53
N LEU A 469 -10.73 6.52 -15.79
CA LEU A 469 -11.45 7.42 -16.69
C LEU A 469 -11.61 6.81 -18.09
N LEU A 470 -10.53 6.25 -18.65
CA LEU A 470 -10.55 5.66 -19.99
C LEU A 470 -11.47 4.43 -20.10
N THR A 471 -11.52 3.57 -19.07
CA THR A 471 -12.46 2.45 -19.09
C THR A 471 -13.92 2.87 -19.02
N GLN A 472 -14.21 4.00 -18.39
CA GLN A 472 -15.55 4.57 -18.37
C GLN A 472 -15.87 5.36 -19.64
N SER A 473 -14.96 5.35 -20.62
CA SER A 473 -15.07 6.12 -21.86
C SER A 473 -15.23 7.62 -21.60
N ALA A 474 -14.57 8.15 -20.57
CA ALA A 474 -14.51 9.59 -20.30
C ALA A 474 -13.74 10.33 -21.42
N ASP A 475 -14.16 11.55 -21.73
CA ASP A 475 -13.55 12.37 -22.78
C ASP A 475 -12.33 13.12 -22.23
N VAL A 476 -11.19 12.43 -22.10
CA VAL A 476 -9.92 13.03 -21.66
C VAL A 476 -9.21 13.63 -22.87
N VAL A 477 -9.09 14.96 -22.89
CA VAL A 477 -8.54 15.73 -24.01
C VAL A 477 -7.01 15.81 -23.95
N ALA A 478 -6.47 15.96 -22.73
CA ALA A 478 -5.02 16.07 -22.52
C ALA A 478 -4.63 15.67 -21.10
N VAL A 479 -3.35 15.32 -20.95
CA VAL A 479 -2.67 15.13 -19.67
C VAL A 479 -1.57 16.17 -19.56
N VAL A 480 -1.56 16.94 -18.48
CA VAL A 480 -0.56 18.00 -18.24
C VAL A 480 0.23 17.75 -16.96
N ASP A 481 1.49 18.14 -16.93
CA ASP A 481 2.34 18.09 -15.73
C ASP A 481 3.35 19.25 -15.77
N SER A 482 3.57 19.89 -14.63
CA SER A 482 4.52 21.01 -14.50
C SER A 482 5.98 20.56 -14.58
N ASP A 483 6.26 19.26 -14.36
CA ASP A 483 7.60 18.70 -14.50
C ASP A 483 8.02 18.61 -15.98
N VAL A 484 8.92 19.52 -16.38
CA VAL A 484 9.51 19.58 -17.72
C VAL A 484 10.18 18.26 -18.11
N GLY A 485 10.71 17.50 -17.14
CA GLY A 485 11.31 16.20 -17.38
C GLY A 485 10.31 15.15 -17.88
N LYS A 486 9.02 15.28 -17.52
CA LYS A 486 7.95 14.38 -17.96
C LYS A 486 7.30 14.82 -19.28
N GLN A 487 7.32 16.11 -19.59
CA GLN A 487 6.68 16.64 -20.80
C GLN A 487 7.22 15.96 -22.07
N GLY A 488 6.31 15.59 -22.97
CA GLY A 488 6.59 14.86 -24.20
C GLY A 488 6.72 13.34 -24.05
N GLN A 489 6.77 12.80 -22.82
CA GLN A 489 6.76 11.36 -22.58
C GLN A 489 5.35 10.77 -22.75
N ASP A 490 5.28 9.48 -23.10
CA ASP A 490 4.02 8.73 -23.15
C ASP A 490 3.50 8.43 -21.73
N PHE A 491 2.20 8.60 -21.55
CA PHE A 491 1.48 8.36 -20.31
C PHE A 491 0.09 7.81 -20.63
N CYS A 492 -0.06 6.49 -20.55
CA CYS A 492 -1.30 5.77 -20.91
C CYS A 492 -1.81 6.11 -22.33
N GLY A 493 -0.91 6.29 -23.30
CA GLY A 493 -1.25 6.64 -24.68
C GLY A 493 -1.41 8.13 -24.95
N PHE A 494 -1.24 8.99 -23.94
CA PHE A 494 -1.17 10.45 -24.09
C PHE A 494 0.28 10.91 -24.05
N HIS A 495 0.61 11.97 -24.79
CA HIS A 495 1.88 12.67 -24.57
C HIS A 495 1.67 13.74 -23.51
N ILE A 496 2.46 13.72 -22.45
CA ILE A 496 2.34 14.70 -21.36
C ILE A 496 2.65 16.11 -21.91
N GLN A 497 1.79 17.07 -21.62
CA GLN A 497 1.92 18.45 -22.10
C GLN A 497 2.23 19.42 -20.98
N SER A 498 2.72 20.60 -21.37
CA SER A 498 2.89 21.73 -20.45
C SER A 498 1.52 22.29 -20.03
N PRO A 499 1.38 22.77 -18.78
CA PRO A 499 0.16 23.45 -18.31
C PRO A 499 -0.26 24.66 -19.17
N ALA A 500 0.64 25.23 -19.97
CA ALA A 500 0.34 26.32 -20.90
C ALA A 500 -0.87 26.04 -21.82
N ILE A 501 -1.12 24.77 -22.15
CA ILE A 501 -2.26 24.39 -22.98
C ILE A 501 -3.62 24.73 -22.37
N LEU A 502 -3.71 24.83 -21.04
CA LEU A 502 -4.92 25.21 -20.33
C LEU A 502 -5.43 26.60 -20.78
N HIS A 503 -4.53 27.48 -21.19
CA HIS A 503 -4.84 28.80 -21.76
C HIS A 503 -4.99 28.76 -23.27
N GLU A 504 -4.03 28.13 -23.96
CA GLU A 504 -4.00 28.07 -25.43
C GLU A 504 -5.26 27.39 -25.99
N ARG A 505 -5.85 26.47 -25.22
CA ARG A 505 -6.99 25.64 -25.62
C ARG A 505 -8.13 25.67 -24.61
N ASN A 506 -8.37 26.83 -23.99
CA ASN A 506 -9.42 27.01 -22.98
C ASN A 506 -10.86 26.67 -23.45
N CYS A 507 -11.09 26.55 -24.76
CA CYS A 507 -12.37 26.12 -25.35
C CYS A 507 -12.45 24.61 -25.62
N ASP A 508 -11.33 23.89 -25.53
CA ASP A 508 -11.23 22.47 -25.91
C ASP A 508 -11.60 21.54 -24.75
N TYR A 509 -11.68 22.05 -23.53
CA TYR A 509 -12.05 21.31 -22.34
C TYR A 509 -13.08 22.07 -21.50
N ASP A 510 -13.82 21.31 -20.70
CA ASP A 510 -14.85 21.82 -19.81
C ASP A 510 -14.35 21.89 -18.37
N LYS A 511 -13.55 20.90 -17.92
CA LYS A 511 -13.01 20.83 -16.56
C LYS A 511 -11.55 20.37 -16.50
N VAL A 512 -10.85 20.77 -15.44
CA VAL A 512 -9.49 20.35 -15.09
C VAL A 512 -9.54 19.49 -13.84
N LEU A 513 -9.08 18.26 -13.92
CA LEU A 513 -9.02 17.31 -12.81
C LEU A 513 -7.60 17.24 -12.23
N ILE A 514 -7.42 17.61 -10.97
CA ILE A 514 -6.12 17.57 -10.30
C ILE A 514 -5.89 16.16 -9.72
N ALA A 515 -4.96 15.41 -10.31
CA ALA A 515 -4.64 14.04 -9.91
C ALA A 515 -3.57 13.94 -8.80
N SER A 516 -2.86 15.03 -8.52
CA SER A 516 -1.84 15.07 -7.47
C SER A 516 -2.47 15.31 -6.10
N THR A 517 -2.15 14.46 -5.13
CA THR A 517 -2.53 14.63 -3.73
C THR A 517 -1.57 15.55 -2.99
N ASP A 518 -0.27 15.43 -3.27
CA ASP A 518 0.78 16.11 -2.52
C ASP A 518 0.87 17.60 -2.85
N TYR A 519 0.45 17.97 -4.07
CA TYR A 519 0.52 19.33 -4.60
C TYR A 519 -0.86 19.88 -4.97
N TYR A 520 -1.95 19.30 -4.46
CA TYR A 520 -3.31 19.70 -4.81
C TYR A 520 -3.53 21.21 -4.60
N ASP A 521 -3.23 21.72 -3.40
CA ASP A 521 -3.44 23.13 -3.06
C ASP A 521 -2.57 24.07 -3.89
N GLU A 522 -1.32 23.71 -4.15
CA GLU A 522 -0.39 24.50 -4.96
C GLU A 522 -0.90 24.60 -6.40
N ILE A 523 -1.24 23.45 -7.00
CA ILE A 523 -1.79 23.38 -8.36
C ILE A 523 -3.11 24.14 -8.44
N ARG A 524 -4.02 23.94 -7.48
CA ARG A 524 -5.31 24.65 -7.45
C ARG A 524 -5.12 26.15 -7.33
N ALA A 525 -4.24 26.61 -6.44
CA ALA A 525 -3.92 28.03 -6.30
C ALA A 525 -3.31 28.62 -7.58
N ASP A 526 -2.43 27.88 -8.25
CA ASP A 526 -1.84 28.29 -9.53
C ASP A 526 -2.89 28.39 -10.63
N LEU A 527 -3.76 27.39 -10.78
CA LEU A 527 -4.85 27.41 -11.75
C LEU A 527 -5.76 28.64 -11.56
N LEU A 528 -6.14 28.94 -10.32
CA LEU A 528 -6.96 30.12 -9.99
C LEU A 528 -6.21 31.43 -10.28
N ARG A 529 -4.93 31.51 -9.92
CA ARG A 529 -4.06 32.69 -10.17
C ARG A 529 -3.89 32.95 -11.66
N GLU A 530 -3.81 31.90 -12.45
CA GLU A 530 -3.71 31.96 -13.91
C GLU A 530 -5.05 32.25 -14.59
N GLY A 531 -6.16 32.29 -13.86
CA GLY A 531 -7.47 32.70 -14.37
C GLY A 531 -8.39 31.55 -14.80
N ILE A 532 -8.04 30.30 -14.48
CA ILE A 532 -8.99 29.18 -14.54
C ILE A 532 -10.01 29.37 -13.42
N SER A 533 -11.29 29.46 -13.75
CA SER A 533 -12.34 29.65 -12.74
C SER A 533 -12.47 28.43 -11.84
N GLU A 534 -12.86 28.64 -10.58
CA GLU A 534 -13.19 27.57 -9.63
C GLU A 534 -14.15 26.53 -10.22
N GLU A 535 -15.19 26.98 -10.91
CA GLU A 535 -16.19 26.16 -11.61
C GLU A 535 -15.57 25.22 -12.65
N LYS A 536 -14.38 25.53 -13.18
CA LYS A 536 -13.66 24.68 -14.15
C LYS A 536 -12.71 23.70 -13.47
N ILE A 537 -12.40 23.87 -12.20
CA ILE A 537 -11.60 22.90 -11.45
C ILE A 537 -12.55 21.81 -10.97
N TYR A 538 -12.34 20.59 -11.46
CA TYR A 538 -13.12 19.43 -11.05
C TYR A 538 -12.56 18.94 -9.72
N ASP A 539 -13.31 19.17 -8.65
CA ASP A 539 -12.87 18.71 -7.34
C ASP A 539 -12.97 17.19 -7.25
N ASN A 540 -11.95 16.59 -6.66
CA ASN A 540 -11.91 15.17 -6.39
C ASN A 540 -13.13 14.76 -5.56
N GLU A 541 -13.56 15.56 -4.58
CA GLU A 541 -14.73 15.25 -3.74
C GLU A 541 -16.02 14.92 -4.51
N THR A 542 -16.23 15.52 -5.69
CA THR A 542 -17.40 15.26 -6.56
C THR A 542 -17.28 14.02 -7.44
N LEU A 543 -16.08 13.44 -7.62
CA LEU A 543 -15.89 12.22 -8.40
C LEU A 543 -16.15 10.93 -7.61
N TRP A 544 -16.08 10.99 -6.27
CA TRP A 544 -16.10 9.81 -5.38
C TRP A 544 -17.47 9.51 -4.74
N SER A 545 -18.48 10.35 -5.01
CA SER A 545 -19.89 10.12 -4.62
C SER A 545 -20.62 9.27 -5.65
#